data_AF-A0AA95GCC2-F1
#
_entry.id   AF-A0AA95GCC2-F1
#
_cell.length_a   1.000
_cell.length_b   1.000
_cell.length_c   1.000
_cell.angle_alpha   90.00
_cell.angle_beta   90.00
_cell.angle_gamma   90.00
#
_symmetry.space_group_name_H-M   'P 1'
#
loop_
_entity.id
_entity.type
_entity.pdbx_description
1 polymer ?
#
loop_
_entity_poly.entity_id
_entity_poly.type
_entity_poly.pdbx_seq_one_letter_code
_entity_poly.pdbx_strand_id
1 'polypeptide(L)'
;MLKYAVSSIVTLLSINVLACEGHDHAKNETKKIEKCTELTCVREKFDQITPKLVALIIERTKLQEEVADIKLGKDVGKALDEKRANEVVQKAKEIARKDGASEEVVAIVGEVFEKMVAESAKYQQKYMDSKIKK
;
A
#
# COMPACT_ATOMS: atom_id res chain seq x y z
N MET A 1 -2.86 10.31 67.63
CA MET A 1 -4.17 10.72 67.05
C MET A 1 -3.84 11.66 65.91
N LEU A 2 -3.93 11.30 64.64
CA LEU A 2 -5.17 11.10 63.89
C LEU A 2 -4.83 10.34 62.58
N LYS A 3 -5.68 9.39 62.23
CA LYS A 3 -5.62 8.55 61.03
C LYS A 3 -6.06 9.39 59.82
N TYR A 4 -5.37 9.30 58.67
CA TYR A 4 -6.03 9.43 57.36
C TYR A 4 -5.30 8.58 56.31
N ALA A 5 -5.87 7.39 56.10
CA ALA A 5 -5.81 6.70 54.84
C ALA A 5 -6.76 7.41 53.87
N VAL A 6 -6.31 7.77 52.67
CA VAL A 6 -7.17 7.85 51.50
C VAL A 6 -6.41 7.27 50.32
N SER A 7 -6.77 6.03 50.04
CA SER A 7 -6.55 5.30 48.80
C SER A 7 -7.17 6.07 47.64
N SER A 8 -6.37 6.52 46.69
CA SER A 8 -6.84 6.98 45.38
C SER A 8 -6.27 6.08 44.29
N ILE A 9 -6.99 4.97 44.11
CA ILE A 9 -7.31 4.28 42.86
C ILE A 9 -6.45 4.71 41.67
N VAL A 10 -5.44 3.90 41.37
CA VAL A 10 -4.78 3.87 40.06
C VAL A 10 -5.79 3.25 39.08
N THR A 11 -6.58 4.07 38.40
CA THR A 11 -7.32 3.63 37.22
C THR A 11 -6.35 3.47 36.07
N LEU A 12 -5.86 2.23 35.87
CA LEU A 12 -5.39 1.78 34.57
C LEU A 12 -6.55 1.89 33.59
N LEU A 13 -6.62 3.01 32.87
CA LEU A 13 -7.43 3.13 31.67
C LEU A 13 -6.74 2.34 30.57
N SER A 14 -7.27 1.13 30.36
CA SER A 14 -7.01 0.26 29.23
C SER A 14 -7.32 1.01 27.94
N ILE A 15 -6.32 1.67 27.36
CA ILE A 15 -6.41 2.15 25.99
C ILE A 15 -6.32 0.88 25.12
N ASN A 16 -7.49 0.34 24.79
CA ASN A 16 -7.66 -0.55 23.66
C ASN A 16 -7.32 0.25 22.39
N VAL A 17 -6.03 0.36 22.11
CA VAL A 17 -5.56 0.65 20.76
C VAL A 17 -5.95 -0.57 19.95
N LEU A 18 -7.09 -0.48 19.29
CA LEU A 18 -7.46 -1.35 18.18
C LEU A 18 -6.50 -1.00 17.04
N ALA A 19 -5.26 -1.46 17.18
CA ALA A 19 -4.33 -1.48 16.08
C ALA A 19 -4.92 -2.46 15.06
N CYS A 20 -5.35 -1.94 13.91
CA CYS A 20 -5.46 -2.76 12.72
C CYS A 20 -4.03 -3.19 12.36
N GLU A 21 -3.51 -4.19 13.05
CA GLU A 21 -2.31 -4.92 12.66
C GLU A 21 -2.66 -5.74 11.41
N GLY A 22 -2.75 -5.05 10.28
CA GLY A 22 -2.56 -5.66 8.97
C GLY A 22 -1.06 -5.95 8.79
N HIS A 23 -0.54 -6.88 9.58
CA HIS A 23 0.78 -7.50 9.37
C HIS A 23 0.62 -8.97 9.01
N ASP A 24 -0.36 -9.28 8.17
CA ASP A 24 -0.20 -10.40 7.25
C ASP A 24 0.75 -9.96 6.15
N HIS A 25 2.04 -9.99 6.50
CA HIS A 25 3.06 -10.28 5.50
C HIS A 25 2.66 -11.63 4.91
N ALA A 26 1.95 -11.61 3.78
CA ALA A 26 1.94 -12.73 2.87
C ALA A 26 3.39 -13.17 2.77
N LYS A 27 3.70 -14.35 3.31
CA LYS A 27 5.00 -14.99 3.15
C LYS A 27 5.17 -15.15 1.64
N ASN A 28 5.79 -14.16 1.03
CA ASN A 28 6.21 -14.22 -0.34
C ASN A 28 7.45 -15.14 -0.28
N GLU A 29 7.20 -16.45 -0.21
CA GLU A 29 8.24 -17.41 -0.51
C GLU A 29 8.75 -16.98 -1.88
N THR A 30 9.95 -16.40 -1.91
CA THR A 30 10.61 -15.99 -3.15
C THR A 30 10.84 -17.27 -3.92
N LYS A 31 9.81 -17.68 -4.67
CA LYS A 31 9.74 -18.99 -5.28
C LYS A 31 10.88 -19.01 -6.27
N LYS A 32 11.88 -19.84 -5.99
CA LYS A 32 13.10 -19.93 -6.79
C LYS A 32 12.70 -20.01 -8.26
N ILE A 33 13.01 -18.99 -9.04
CA ILE A 33 12.70 -18.98 -10.47
C ILE A 33 13.53 -20.10 -11.08
N GLU A 34 12.84 -21.11 -11.57
CA GLU A 34 13.46 -22.22 -12.28
C GLU A 34 14.25 -21.66 -13.47
N LYS A 35 15.51 -22.11 -13.59
CA LYS A 35 16.41 -21.65 -14.65
C LYS A 35 15.92 -22.13 -16.01
N CYS A 36 15.79 -21.21 -16.96
CA CYS A 36 15.59 -21.52 -18.37
C CYS A 36 16.92 -21.67 -19.09
N THR A 37 16.99 -22.60 -20.06
CA THR A 37 18.13 -22.73 -20.98
C THR A 37 17.86 -22.03 -22.32
N GLU A 38 16.60 -21.80 -22.66
CA GLU A 38 16.17 -21.19 -23.92
C GLU A 38 15.47 -19.84 -23.71
N LEU A 39 15.64 -18.92 -24.67
CA LEU A 39 15.02 -17.60 -24.64
C LEU A 39 13.49 -17.69 -24.61
N THR A 40 12.90 -18.64 -25.34
CA THR A 40 11.45 -18.87 -25.37
C THR A 40 10.90 -19.19 -23.98
N CYS A 41 11.59 -20.06 -23.21
CA CYS A 41 11.20 -20.37 -21.82
C CYS A 41 11.19 -19.12 -20.93
N VAL A 42 12.19 -18.24 -21.08
CA VAL A 42 12.24 -17.00 -20.30
C VAL A 42 11.05 -16.10 -20.63
N ARG A 43 10.75 -15.92 -21.93
CA ARG A 43 9.63 -15.11 -22.40
C ARG A 43 8.29 -15.66 -21.91
N GLU A 44 8.08 -16.97 -21.98
CA GLU A 44 6.86 -17.59 -21.44
C GLU A 44 6.70 -17.36 -19.93
N LYS A 45 7.79 -17.40 -19.16
CA LYS A 45 7.75 -17.07 -17.73
C LYS A 45 7.40 -15.59 -17.50
N PHE A 46 7.89 -14.66 -18.32
CA PHE A 46 7.46 -13.25 -18.28
C PHE A 46 5.97 -13.09 -18.64
N ASP A 47 5.52 -13.75 -19.70
CA ASP A 47 4.14 -13.69 -20.19
C ASP A 47 3.16 -14.24 -19.14
N GLN A 48 3.59 -15.18 -18.30
CA GLN A 48 2.79 -15.69 -17.17
C GLN A 48 2.66 -14.70 -16.00
N ILE A 49 3.58 -13.74 -15.88
CA ILE A 49 3.55 -12.72 -14.82
C ILE A 49 2.65 -11.56 -15.23
N THR A 50 2.67 -11.17 -16.51
CA THR A 50 1.95 -9.99 -17.01
C THR A 50 0.45 -9.97 -16.66
N PRO A 51 -0.35 -11.02 -16.89
CA PRO A 51 -1.76 -11.02 -16.49
C PRO A 51 -1.99 -10.82 -15.00
N LYS A 52 -1.07 -11.32 -14.15
CA LYS A 52 -1.16 -11.18 -12.69
C LYS A 52 -0.92 -9.73 -12.27
N LEU A 53 0.07 -9.07 -12.89
CA LEU A 53 0.32 -7.64 -12.68
C LEU A 53 -0.89 -6.80 -13.11
N VAL A 54 -1.47 -7.09 -14.28
CA VAL A 54 -2.66 -6.40 -14.78
C VAL A 54 -3.83 -6.55 -13.81
N ALA A 55 -4.08 -7.77 -13.31
CA ALA A 55 -5.15 -8.02 -12.35
C ALA A 55 -4.96 -7.21 -11.05
N LEU A 56 -3.74 -7.20 -10.49
CA LEU A 56 -3.40 -6.43 -9.29
C LEU A 56 -3.54 -4.92 -9.50
N ILE A 57 -3.18 -4.41 -10.68
CA ILE A 57 -3.35 -2.98 -11.01
C ILE A 57 -4.85 -2.64 -11.06
N ILE A 58 -5.69 -3.46 -11.70
CA ILE A 58 -7.14 -3.25 -11.75
C ILE A 58 -7.75 -3.25 -10.34
N GLU A 59 -7.39 -4.23 -9.52
CA GLU A 59 -7.87 -4.32 -8.13
C GLU A 59 -7.45 -3.08 -7.32
N ARG A 60 -6.17 -2.69 -7.42
CA ARG A 60 -5.65 -1.49 -6.76
C ARG A 60 -6.36 -0.22 -7.21
N THR A 61 -6.73 -0.10 -8.48
CA THR A 61 -7.47 1.06 -9.00
C THR A 61 -8.91 1.10 -8.47
N LYS A 62 -9.59 -0.04 -8.34
CA LYS A 62 -10.95 -0.07 -7.73
C LYS A 62 -10.93 0.41 -6.28
N LEU A 63 -9.93 0.00 -5.50
CA LEU A 63 -9.75 0.50 -4.13
C LEU A 63 -9.54 2.03 -4.08
N GLN A 64 -9.04 2.65 -5.16
CA GLN A 64 -8.92 4.11 -5.21
C GLN A 64 -10.25 4.82 -5.44
N GLU A 65 -11.20 4.18 -6.12
CA GLU A 65 -12.57 4.67 -6.24
C GLU A 65 -13.23 4.67 -4.86
N GLU A 66 -13.04 3.61 -4.06
CA GLU A 66 -13.51 3.57 -2.67
C GLU A 66 -12.89 4.68 -1.81
N VAL A 67 -11.57 4.88 -1.91
CA VAL A 67 -10.89 6.00 -1.23
C VAL A 67 -11.43 7.35 -1.70
N ALA A 68 -11.78 7.47 -2.98
CA ALA A 68 -12.36 8.69 -3.55
C ALA A 68 -13.73 8.99 -2.93
N ASP A 69 -14.60 7.99 -2.86
CA ASP A 69 -15.93 8.11 -2.27
C ASP A 69 -15.84 8.48 -0.78
N ILE A 70 -14.89 7.87 -0.04
CA ILE A 70 -14.62 8.24 1.37
C ILE A 70 -14.13 9.69 1.49
N LYS A 71 -13.23 10.13 0.60
CA LYS A 71 -12.71 11.51 0.61
C LYS A 71 -13.82 12.52 0.34
N LEU A 72 -14.67 12.26 -0.65
CA LEU A 72 -15.83 13.10 -0.95
C LEU A 72 -16.79 13.17 0.25
N GLY A 73 -17.08 12.03 0.90
CA GLY A 73 -17.91 12.00 2.11
C GLY A 73 -17.30 12.72 3.32
N LYS A 74 -16.02 13.12 3.25
CA LYS A 74 -15.30 13.89 4.26
C LYS A 74 -14.90 15.29 3.79
N ASP A 75 -15.49 15.77 2.68
CA ASP A 75 -15.19 17.07 2.06
C ASP A 75 -13.71 17.28 1.69
N VAL A 76 -12.98 16.20 1.43
CA VAL A 76 -11.60 16.27 0.93
C VAL A 76 -11.63 16.46 -0.59
N GLY A 77 -11.37 17.68 -1.05
CA GLY A 77 -11.43 18.03 -2.48
C GLY A 77 -10.24 17.59 -3.34
N LYS A 78 -9.18 17.01 -2.76
CA LYS A 78 -7.96 16.60 -3.48
C LYS A 78 -7.68 15.10 -3.36
N ALA A 79 -7.42 14.48 -4.51
CA ALA A 79 -7.00 13.09 -4.59
C ALA A 79 -5.56 12.87 -4.08
N LEU A 80 -4.63 13.79 -4.38
CA LEU A 80 -3.24 13.62 -3.98
C LEU A 80 -3.03 13.98 -2.51
N ASP A 81 -2.46 13.04 -1.75
CA ASP A 81 -1.78 13.27 -0.48
C ASP A 81 -0.30 12.97 -0.71
N GLU A 82 0.54 14.01 -0.74
CA GLU A 82 1.96 13.89 -1.07
C GLU A 82 2.73 13.07 -0.03
N LYS A 83 2.38 13.22 1.25
CA LYS A 83 3.01 12.46 2.33
C LYS A 83 2.70 10.99 2.15
N ARG A 84 1.43 10.65 1.95
CA ARG A 84 1.01 9.26 1.73
C ARG A 84 1.60 8.68 0.45
N ALA A 85 1.72 9.47 -0.61
CA ALA A 85 2.34 9.04 -1.86
C ALA A 85 3.82 8.65 -1.65
N ASN A 86 4.58 9.49 -0.93
CA ASN A 86 5.97 9.20 -0.60
C ASN A 86 6.12 7.95 0.28
N GLU A 87 5.25 7.79 1.28
CA GLU A 87 5.24 6.59 2.13
C GLU A 87 5.01 5.30 1.32
N VAL A 88 4.11 5.31 0.34
CA VAL A 88 3.84 4.16 -0.52
C VAL A 88 5.09 3.78 -1.32
N VAL A 89 5.79 4.76 -1.90
CA VAL A 89 7.04 4.52 -2.65
C VAL A 89 8.13 3.96 -1.74
N GLN A 90 8.35 4.58 -0.57
CA GLN A 90 9.36 4.08 0.36
C GLN A 90 9.04 2.68 0.87
N LYS A 91 7.76 2.39 1.12
CA LYS A 91 7.34 1.05 1.56
C LYS A 91 7.59 -0.01 0.48
N ALA A 92 7.33 0.30 -0.79
CA ALA A 92 7.63 -0.61 -1.89
C ALA A 92 9.13 -0.92 -1.98
N LYS A 93 9.98 0.10 -1.85
CA LYS A 93 11.44 -0.05 -1.81
C LYS A 93 11.91 -0.89 -0.62
N GLU A 94 11.33 -0.66 0.56
CA GLU A 94 11.63 -1.43 1.77
C GLU A 94 11.26 -2.92 1.60
N ILE A 95 10.07 -3.21 1.03
CA ILE A 95 9.64 -4.58 0.73
C ILE A 95 10.61 -5.25 -0.25
N ALA A 96 10.99 -4.57 -1.33
CA ALA A 96 11.94 -5.11 -2.29
C ALA A 96 13.29 -5.47 -1.63
N ARG A 97 13.82 -4.61 -0.76
CA ARG A 97 15.05 -4.91 0.01
C ARG A 97 14.87 -6.10 0.94
N LYS A 98 13.75 -6.16 1.67
CA LYS A 98 13.43 -7.26 2.59
C LYS A 98 13.36 -8.61 1.87
N ASP A 99 12.91 -8.60 0.61
CA ASP A 99 12.84 -9.78 -0.25
C ASP A 99 14.17 -10.11 -0.95
N GLY A 100 15.25 -9.41 -0.61
CA GLY A 100 16.61 -9.69 -1.09
C GLY A 100 16.94 -9.13 -2.47
N ALA A 101 16.18 -8.15 -2.96
CA ALA A 101 16.46 -7.49 -4.23
C ALA A 101 17.78 -6.68 -4.17
N SER A 102 18.48 -6.57 -5.30
CA SER A 102 19.63 -5.65 -5.43
C SER A 102 19.16 -4.19 -5.41
N GLU A 103 20.04 -3.25 -5.07
CA GLU A 103 19.67 -1.82 -5.06
C GLU A 103 19.25 -1.30 -6.45
N GLU A 104 19.75 -1.91 -7.53
CA GLU A 104 19.28 -1.63 -8.90
C GLU A 104 17.81 -2.01 -9.08
N VAL A 105 17.40 -3.19 -8.61
CA VAL A 105 16.00 -3.63 -8.66
C VAL A 105 15.13 -2.78 -7.72
N VAL A 106 15.65 -2.39 -6.56
CA VAL A 106 14.95 -1.49 -5.62
C VAL A 106 14.71 -0.10 -6.26
N ALA A 107 15.66 0.41 -7.03
CA ALA A 107 15.49 1.66 -7.78
C ALA A 107 14.36 1.54 -8.82
N ILE A 108 14.35 0.46 -9.60
CA ILE A 108 13.27 0.16 -10.56
C ILE A 108 11.90 0.10 -9.86
N VAL A 109 11.83 -0.60 -8.71
CA VAL A 109 10.59 -0.66 -7.91
C VAL A 109 10.14 0.74 -7.48
N GLY A 110 11.08 1.59 -7.05
CA GLY A 110 10.81 2.98 -6.70
C GLY A 110 10.17 3.75 -7.84
N GLU A 111 10.80 3.76 -9.02
CA GLU A 111 10.32 4.47 -10.22
C GLU A 111 8.94 3.97 -10.66
N VAL A 112 8.72 2.65 -10.65
CA VAL A 112 7.43 2.04 -10.99
C VAL A 112 6.35 2.53 -10.03
N PHE A 113 6.62 2.52 -8.72
CA PHE A 113 5.65 2.96 -7.74
C PHE A 113 5.39 4.47 -7.82
N GLU A 114 6.42 5.31 -8.01
CA GLU A 114 6.26 6.75 -8.23
C GLU A 114 5.32 7.06 -9.39
N LYS A 115 5.53 6.39 -10.53
CA LYS A 115 4.65 6.53 -11.68
C LYS A 115 3.24 6.04 -11.37
N MET A 116 3.12 4.91 -10.67
CA MET A 116 1.84 4.33 -10.30
C MET A 116 1.02 5.25 -9.38
N VAL A 117 1.61 5.83 -8.32
CA VAL A 117 0.89 6.78 -7.46
C VAL A 117 0.51 8.06 -8.20
N ALA A 118 1.36 8.57 -9.09
CA ALA A 118 1.05 9.76 -9.88
C ALA A 118 -0.16 9.53 -10.80
N GLU A 119 -0.19 8.43 -11.55
CA GLU A 119 -1.33 8.13 -12.44
C GLU A 119 -2.59 7.77 -11.65
N SER A 120 -2.43 7.11 -10.50
CA SER A 120 -3.52 6.83 -9.56
C SER A 120 -4.19 8.10 -9.04
N ALA A 121 -3.41 9.10 -8.63
CA ALA A 121 -3.94 10.37 -8.14
C ALA A 121 -4.73 11.11 -9.23
N LYS A 122 -4.22 11.10 -10.48
CA LYS A 122 -4.93 11.68 -11.63
C LYS A 122 -6.24 10.96 -11.90
N TYR A 123 -6.23 9.63 -11.89
CA TYR A 123 -7.44 8.82 -12.08
C TYR A 123 -8.46 9.08 -10.98
N GLN A 124 -8.04 9.01 -9.71
CA GLN A 124 -8.89 9.29 -8.56
C GLN A 124 -9.50 10.69 -8.63
N GLN A 125 -8.72 11.72 -8.97
CA GLN A 125 -9.26 13.08 -9.08
C GLN A 125 -10.34 13.16 -10.16
N LYS A 126 -10.10 12.56 -11.34
CA LYS A 126 -11.12 12.53 -12.41
C LYS A 126 -12.40 11.84 -11.96
N TYR A 127 -12.28 10.73 -11.23
CA TYR A 127 -13.43 10.04 -10.66
C TYR A 127 -14.17 10.94 -9.66
N MET A 128 -13.46 11.60 -8.74
CA MET A 128 -14.06 12.54 -7.77
C MET A 128 -14.82 13.67 -8.47
N ASP A 129 -14.19 14.32 -9.46
CA ASP A 129 -14.79 15.41 -10.23
C ASP A 129 -16.05 14.95 -10.98
N SER A 130 -16.08 13.69 -11.45
CA SER A 130 -17.24 13.12 -12.13
C SER A 130 -18.44 12.87 -11.22
N LYS A 131 -18.21 12.75 -9.91
CA LYS A 131 -19.24 12.53 -8.89
C LYS A 131 -19.86 13.84 -8.40
N ILE A 132 -19.06 14.90 -8.32
CA ILE A 132 -19.52 16.24 -7.92
C ILE A 132 -20.39 16.88 -9.01
N LYS A 133 -20.11 16.59 -10.29
CA LYS A 133 -20.83 17.15 -11.44
C LYS A 133 -22.19 16.48 -11.74
N LYS A 134 -22.60 15.49 -10.94
CA LYS A 134 -23.90 14.82 -11.05
C LYS A 134 -24.87 15.40 -10.03
#